data_AF-X0XFT4-F1
#
_entry.id   AF-X0XFT4-F1
#
_cell.length_a   1.000
_cell.length_b   1.000
_cell.length_c   1.000
_cell.angle_alpha   90.00
_cell.angle_beta   90.00
_cell.angle_gamma   90.00
#
_symmetry.space_group_name_H-M   'P 1'
#
loop_
_entity.id
_entity.type
_entity.pdbx_description
1 polymer ?
#
loop_
_entity_poly.entity_id
_entity_poly.type
_entity_poly.pdbx_seq_one_letter_code
_entity_poly.pdbx_strand_id
1 'polypeptide(L)'
;GYIVLGGYYSDGYMAWIVKLTSSGDAEWQRFYDTGESAGMGRINVQQTSDGGYIIHADTASYGAGGMDAMILKLNSYGDIEWQRTYGGIFDECWLSWFSCSIEQTSDGGFIVGGTTQSFGAGESDLWILKLTPTGDIEWQHTYGGKGREYFLSIQETSDGGYIVGGWSESFGNISTLLILKLSPDGDIPSCAIIGNSNASISDTSITPLDTNEVPVEPNAITMSTSIQPYESDAVVHNLCPGPHTLILSA
;
A
#
# COMPACT_ATOMS: atom_id res chain seq x y z
N GLY A 1 -8.82 4.58 20.34
CA GLY A 1 -9.06 5.85 19.65
C GLY A 1 -9.08 5.60 18.16
N TYR A 2 -9.84 6.39 17.42
CA TYR A 2 -9.86 6.31 15.95
C TYR A 2 -8.78 7.23 15.38
N ILE A 3 -8.25 6.92 14.20
CA ILE A 3 -7.42 7.87 13.44
C ILE A 3 -8.17 8.32 12.20
N VAL A 4 -8.13 9.62 11.97
CA VAL A 4 -8.59 10.25 10.74
C VAL A 4 -7.40 10.85 10.02
N LEU A 5 -7.37 10.66 8.70
CA LEU A 5 -6.37 11.19 7.81
C LEU A 5 -7.01 12.25 6.91
N GLY A 6 -6.32 13.38 6.75
CA GLY A 6 -6.64 14.40 5.76
C GLY A 6 -5.38 14.89 5.07
N GLY A 7 -5.49 15.33 3.82
CA GLY A 7 -4.43 16.09 3.16
C GLY A 7 -4.62 17.58 3.45
N TYR A 8 -3.58 18.27 3.89
CA TYR A 8 -3.62 19.73 4.10
C TYR A 8 -2.78 20.45 3.04
N TYR A 9 -3.32 21.56 2.52
CA TYR A 9 -2.78 22.33 1.40
C TYR A 9 -2.67 23.81 1.80
N SER A 10 -1.55 24.21 2.40
CA SER A 10 -1.21 25.64 2.49
C SER A 10 0.22 25.94 2.07
N ASP A 11 1.18 25.03 2.36
CA ASP A 11 2.62 25.26 2.14
C ASP A 11 3.37 24.01 1.61
N GLY A 12 2.66 23.03 1.05
CA GLY A 12 3.18 21.72 0.59
C GLY A 12 2.13 20.62 0.80
N TYR A 13 2.35 19.40 0.28
CA TYR A 13 1.47 18.28 0.61
C TYR A 13 1.85 17.75 2.00
N MET A 14 0.91 17.83 2.93
CA MET A 14 1.11 17.33 4.30
C MET A 14 0.06 16.27 4.63
N ALA A 15 0.51 15.20 5.29
CA ALA A 15 -0.35 14.25 5.98
C ALA A 15 -0.82 14.86 7.31
N TRP A 16 -2.12 15.15 7.43
CA TRP A 16 -2.73 15.50 8.70
C TRP A 16 -3.26 14.23 9.36
N ILE A 17 -2.73 13.91 10.54
CA ILE A 17 -3.09 12.73 11.30
C ILE A 17 -3.63 13.16 12.65
N VAL A 18 -4.80 12.66 12.98
CA VAL A 18 -5.50 12.99 14.23
C VAL A 18 -5.83 11.70 14.95
N LYS A 19 -5.42 11.59 16.22
CA LYS A 19 -5.92 10.56 17.13
C LYS A 19 -7.12 11.11 17.90
N LEU A 20 -8.22 10.37 17.88
CA LEU A 20 -9.47 10.74 18.54
C LEU A 20 -9.74 9.86 19.77
N THR A 21 -10.39 10.44 20.78
CA THR A 21 -11.02 9.71 21.89
C THR A 21 -12.21 8.89 21.36
N SER A 22 -12.81 8.06 22.21
CA SER A 22 -14.06 7.36 21.86
C SER A 22 -15.26 8.30 21.66
N SER A 23 -15.19 9.54 22.15
CA SER A 23 -16.21 10.59 21.95
C SER A 23 -15.98 11.42 20.68
N GLY A 24 -14.87 11.21 19.96
CA GLY A 24 -14.53 11.98 18.76
C GLY A 24 -13.71 13.25 19.02
N ASP A 25 -13.26 13.48 20.25
CA ASP A 25 -12.39 14.61 20.59
C ASP A 25 -10.94 14.31 20.21
N ALA A 26 -10.19 15.29 19.73
CA ALA A 26 -8.77 15.09 19.42
C ALA A 26 -7.93 14.87 20.69
N GLU A 27 -7.28 13.71 20.80
CA GLU A 27 -6.23 13.45 21.79
C GLU A 27 -4.91 14.10 21.37
N TRP A 28 -4.54 13.98 20.09
CA TRP A 28 -3.44 14.70 19.48
C TRP A 28 -3.66 14.82 17.97
N GLN A 29 -2.98 15.81 17.37
CA GLN A 29 -2.97 16.01 15.92
C GLN A 29 -1.63 16.58 15.44
N ARG A 30 -1.18 16.11 14.28
CA ARG A 30 0.12 16.49 13.69
C ARG A 30 0.04 16.56 12.18
N PHE A 31 0.86 17.43 11.61
CA PHE A 31 1.15 17.46 10.18
C PHE A 31 2.54 16.85 9.92
N TYR A 32 2.63 15.95 8.95
CA TYR A 32 3.89 15.39 8.46
C TYR A 32 4.07 15.81 7.01
N ASP A 33 5.22 16.41 6.72
CA ASP A 33 5.58 16.79 5.35
C ASP A 33 5.87 15.54 4.51
N THR A 34 5.12 15.36 3.42
CA THR A 34 5.27 14.27 2.44
C THR A 34 5.90 14.77 1.13
N GLY A 35 6.27 16.05 1.04
CA GLY A 35 6.92 16.65 -0.13
C GLY A 35 5.93 17.08 -1.22
N GLU A 36 6.43 17.46 -2.39
CA GLU A 36 5.63 17.63 -3.60
C GLU A 36 5.21 16.25 -4.11
N SER A 37 3.91 15.95 -4.15
CA SER A 37 3.40 14.90 -5.03
C SER A 37 2.06 15.30 -5.61
N ALA A 38 2.03 15.32 -6.95
CA ALA A 38 0.86 15.51 -7.79
C ALA A 38 -0.11 14.33 -7.66
N GLY A 39 -0.87 14.24 -6.58
CA GLY A 39 -1.84 13.16 -6.42
C GLY A 39 -2.51 13.16 -5.07
N MET A 40 -3.57 13.95 -4.94
CA MET A 40 -4.44 14.05 -3.78
C MET A 40 -4.58 12.74 -2.96
N GLY A 41 -4.03 12.71 -1.74
CA GLY A 41 -4.66 12.06 -0.58
C GLY A 41 -4.45 10.56 -0.31
N ARG A 42 -3.38 9.91 -0.81
CA ARG A 42 -3.17 8.46 -0.65
C ARG A 42 -2.40 8.08 0.61
N ILE A 43 -2.92 8.52 1.74
CA ILE A 43 -2.33 8.15 3.01
C ILE A 43 -3.11 6.95 3.55
N ASN A 44 -2.40 5.87 3.84
CA ASN A 44 -2.94 4.78 4.64
C ASN A 44 -2.32 4.85 6.02
N VAL A 45 -3.11 4.60 7.07
CA VAL A 45 -2.62 4.51 8.44
C VAL A 45 -3.17 3.27 9.08
N GLN A 46 -2.30 2.58 9.80
CA GLN A 46 -2.66 1.44 10.62
C GLN A 46 -2.05 1.61 12.00
N GLN A 47 -2.84 1.32 13.05
CA GLN A 47 -2.30 1.23 14.40
C GLN A 47 -1.49 -0.06 14.55
N THR A 48 -0.29 0.06 15.11
CA THR A 48 0.60 -1.07 15.38
C THR A 48 0.38 -1.63 16.78
N SER A 49 0.77 -2.90 16.99
CA SER A 49 0.56 -3.66 18.24
C SER A 49 1.26 -3.07 19.47
N ASP A 50 2.31 -2.27 19.26
CA ASP A 50 3.00 -1.47 20.28
C ASP A 50 2.23 -0.18 20.67
N GLY A 51 1.08 0.06 20.06
CA GLY A 51 0.25 1.25 20.25
C GLY A 51 0.67 2.46 19.42
N GLY A 52 1.74 2.34 18.63
CA GLY A 52 2.16 3.31 17.61
C GLY A 52 1.36 3.21 16.31
N TYR A 53 1.89 3.76 15.23
CA TYR A 53 1.22 3.84 13.94
C TYR A 53 2.18 3.65 12.78
N ILE A 54 1.78 2.90 11.77
CA ILE A 54 2.50 2.81 10.50
C ILE A 54 1.68 3.50 9.42
N ILE A 55 2.36 4.28 8.59
CA ILE A 55 1.74 5.12 7.57
C ILE A 55 2.42 4.85 6.24
N HIS A 56 1.60 4.70 5.21
CA HIS A 56 2.04 4.79 3.81
C HIS A 56 1.59 6.13 3.24
N ALA A 57 2.46 6.79 2.49
CA ALA A 57 2.19 7.96 1.66
C ALA A 57 3.03 7.86 0.37
N ASP A 58 2.75 8.69 -0.62
CA ASP A 58 3.55 8.79 -1.85
C ASP A 58 4.35 10.10 -1.85
N THR A 59 5.57 10.08 -2.38
CA THR A 59 6.38 11.30 -2.51
C THR A 59 7.17 11.33 -3.81
N ALA A 60 7.11 12.45 -4.55
CA ALA A 60 8.01 12.68 -5.69
C ALA A 60 9.23 13.54 -5.31
N SER A 61 9.29 14.04 -4.06
CA SER A 61 10.34 14.96 -3.60
C SER A 61 11.49 14.26 -2.87
N TYR A 62 11.23 13.08 -2.33
CA TYR A 62 12.15 12.42 -1.40
C TYR A 62 12.53 11.02 -1.87
N GLY A 63 12.61 10.85 -3.19
CA GLY A 63 12.79 9.56 -3.85
C GLY A 63 13.87 9.53 -4.92
N ALA A 64 14.04 8.35 -5.52
CA ALA A 64 15.05 8.06 -6.54
C ALA A 64 14.62 8.47 -7.96
N GLY A 65 13.71 9.40 -8.13
CA GLY A 65 13.29 9.88 -9.45
C GLY A 65 11.81 10.20 -9.50
N GLY A 66 11.00 9.19 -9.81
CA GLY A 66 9.54 9.29 -9.87
C GLY A 66 8.90 9.41 -8.48
N MET A 67 7.60 9.10 -8.42
CA MET A 67 6.89 8.93 -7.15
C MET A 67 7.35 7.66 -6.44
N ASP A 68 7.83 7.78 -5.21
CA ASP A 68 8.24 6.65 -4.38
C ASP A 68 7.25 6.41 -3.23
N ALA A 69 7.21 5.18 -2.72
CA ALA A 69 6.47 4.84 -1.51
C ALA A 69 7.20 5.38 -0.26
N MET A 70 6.59 6.32 0.45
CA MET A 70 7.07 6.86 1.72
C MET A 70 6.38 6.16 2.90
N ILE A 71 7.17 5.53 3.77
CA ILE A 71 6.66 4.87 4.97
C ILE A 71 7.13 5.62 6.21
N LEU A 72 6.20 5.88 7.15
CA LEU A 72 6.50 6.46 8.45
C LEU A 72 6.02 5.53 9.56
N LYS A 73 6.93 5.16 10.47
CA LYS A 73 6.58 4.55 11.75
C LYS A 73 6.59 5.60 12.83
N LEU A 74 5.48 5.70 13.54
CA LEU A 74 5.26 6.61 14.65
C LEU A 74 5.11 5.85 15.96
N ASN A 75 5.47 6.51 17.05
CA ASN A 75 5.11 6.08 18.40
C ASN A 75 3.64 6.44 18.72
N SER A 76 3.17 6.07 19.92
CA SER A 76 1.78 6.32 20.35
C SER A 76 1.41 7.80 20.57
N TYR A 77 2.41 8.68 20.61
CA TYR A 77 2.28 10.14 20.73
C TYR A 77 2.39 10.87 19.37
N GLY A 78 2.57 10.12 18.28
CA GLY A 78 2.75 10.65 16.93
C GLY A 78 4.15 11.22 16.67
N ASP A 79 5.17 10.90 17.47
CA ASP A 79 6.54 11.23 17.08
C ASP A 79 7.08 10.16 16.13
N ILE A 80 7.89 10.58 15.15
CA ILE A 80 8.50 9.69 14.17
C ILE A 80 9.57 8.84 14.86
N GLU A 81 9.43 7.52 14.79
CA GLU A 81 10.45 6.56 15.20
C GLU A 81 11.42 6.27 14.06
N TRP A 82 10.88 6.07 12.86
CA TRP A 82 11.66 6.01 11.62
C TRP A 82 10.78 6.37 10.42
N GLN A 83 11.44 6.78 9.33
CA GLN A 83 10.78 7.07 8.06
C GLN A 83 11.73 6.79 6.89
N ARG A 84 11.21 6.25 5.79
CA ARG A 84 12.00 5.82 4.62
C ARG A 84 11.17 5.96 3.35
N THR A 85 11.87 6.08 2.23
CA THR A 85 11.29 5.98 0.89
C THR A 85 11.83 4.74 0.18
N TYR A 86 10.94 4.07 -0.53
CA TYR A 86 11.25 2.88 -1.31
C TYR A 86 10.70 3.09 -2.72
N GLY A 87 11.55 2.88 -3.71
CA GLY A 87 11.20 3.11 -5.09
C GLY A 87 12.44 3.13 -5.97
N GLY A 88 12.23 3.46 -7.23
CA GLY A 88 13.28 3.57 -8.23
C GLY A 88 13.19 4.87 -9.02
N ILE A 89 13.68 4.82 -10.26
CA ILE A 89 13.73 6.01 -11.11
C ILE A 89 12.39 6.38 -11.75
N PHE A 90 11.40 5.49 -11.70
CA PHE A 90 10.05 5.67 -12.24
C PHE A 90 9.02 5.64 -11.10
N ASP A 91 7.73 5.72 -11.44
CA ASP A 91 6.70 5.85 -10.43
C ASP A 91 6.31 4.49 -9.80
N GLU A 92 6.22 4.49 -8.48
CA GLU A 92 5.56 3.51 -7.64
C GLU A 92 4.18 4.02 -7.24
N CYS A 93 3.21 3.13 -7.09
CA CYS A 93 1.86 3.47 -6.61
C CYS A 93 1.09 4.52 -7.46
N TRP A 94 1.56 4.79 -8.69
CA TRP A 94 1.13 5.88 -9.58
C TRP A 94 -0.40 5.97 -9.81
N LEU A 95 -1.07 4.82 -9.87
CA LEU A 95 -2.44 4.79 -10.37
C LEU A 95 -3.47 5.21 -9.34
N SER A 96 -4.22 6.25 -9.69
CA SER A 96 -5.06 6.94 -8.73
C SER A 96 -6.24 6.13 -8.14
N TRP A 97 -6.50 4.94 -8.68
CA TRP A 97 -7.61 4.08 -8.27
C TRP A 97 -7.14 2.83 -7.51
N PHE A 98 -5.82 2.62 -7.43
CA PHE A 98 -5.17 1.42 -6.93
C PHE A 98 -4.05 1.86 -5.98
N SER A 99 -4.42 2.16 -4.74
CA SER A 99 -3.47 2.64 -3.74
C SER A 99 -2.59 1.51 -3.21
N CYS A 100 -1.36 1.85 -2.89
CA CYS A 100 -0.51 0.99 -2.08
C CYS A 100 -1.09 0.81 -0.67
N SER A 101 -0.76 -0.32 -0.07
CA SER A 101 -1.22 -0.69 1.27
C SER A 101 -0.03 -1.11 2.12
N ILE A 102 -0.18 -0.93 3.43
CA ILE A 102 0.81 -1.35 4.41
C ILE A 102 0.09 -2.02 5.57
N GLU A 103 0.61 -3.17 6.00
CA GLU A 103 0.08 -3.92 7.16
C GLU A 103 1.23 -4.39 8.06
N GLN A 104 1.07 -4.29 9.38
CA GLN A 104 1.97 -4.92 10.34
C GLN A 104 1.80 -6.44 10.29
N THR A 105 2.91 -7.16 10.19
CA THR A 105 2.95 -8.63 10.18
C THR A 105 3.10 -9.20 11.60
N SER A 106 2.76 -10.48 11.75
CA SER A 106 2.72 -11.19 13.04
C SER A 106 4.10 -11.29 13.73
N ASP A 107 5.18 -11.22 12.95
CA ASP A 107 6.57 -11.14 13.43
C ASP A 107 6.99 -9.74 13.90
N GLY A 108 6.09 -8.75 13.81
CA GLY A 108 6.34 -7.35 14.19
C GLY A 108 6.92 -6.49 13.07
N GLY A 109 7.24 -7.07 11.91
CA GLY A 109 7.62 -6.34 10.69
C GLY A 109 6.41 -5.75 9.96
N PHE A 110 6.59 -5.41 8.68
CA PHE A 110 5.54 -4.82 7.85
C PHE A 110 5.54 -5.40 6.45
N ILE A 111 4.36 -5.62 5.88
CA ILE A 111 4.18 -5.96 4.48
C ILE A 111 3.61 -4.75 3.75
N VAL A 112 4.25 -4.36 2.65
CA VAL A 112 3.82 -3.27 1.76
C VAL A 112 3.47 -3.88 0.42
N GLY A 113 2.30 -3.53 -0.11
CA GLY A 113 1.85 -3.99 -1.42
C GLY A 113 1.47 -2.82 -2.31
N GLY A 114 1.85 -2.90 -3.59
CA GLY A 114 1.71 -1.81 -4.53
C GLY A 114 1.95 -2.21 -5.97
N THR A 115 2.17 -1.21 -6.83
CA THR A 115 2.66 -1.38 -8.20
C THR A 115 3.94 -0.60 -8.40
N THR A 116 4.82 -1.07 -9.28
CA THR A 116 6.05 -0.38 -9.67
C THR A 116 6.19 -0.31 -11.18
N GLN A 117 6.61 0.84 -11.68
CA GLN A 117 7.10 1.01 -13.06
C GLN A 117 8.63 0.95 -13.14
N SER A 118 9.30 0.99 -11.99
CA SER A 118 10.76 0.92 -11.88
C SER A 118 11.31 -0.48 -12.05
N PHE A 119 10.53 -1.50 -11.65
CA PHE A 119 10.97 -2.89 -11.62
C PHE A 119 9.99 -3.80 -12.36
N GLY A 120 10.45 -5.00 -12.74
CA GLY A 120 9.57 -6.02 -13.32
C GLY A 120 9.73 -6.27 -14.82
N ALA A 121 8.79 -7.01 -15.37
CA ALA A 121 8.79 -7.52 -16.74
C ALA A 121 7.86 -6.76 -17.70
N GLY A 122 6.96 -5.93 -17.15
CA GLY A 122 5.94 -5.20 -17.88
C GLY A 122 6.05 -3.69 -17.75
N GLU A 123 4.93 -3.01 -18.04
CA GLU A 123 4.82 -1.56 -17.91
C GLU A 123 4.50 -1.10 -16.48
N SER A 124 3.98 -2.02 -15.67
CA SER A 124 3.67 -1.83 -14.26
C SER A 124 3.40 -3.20 -13.67
N ASP A 125 4.24 -3.67 -12.75
CA ASP A 125 4.05 -4.98 -12.10
C ASP A 125 3.55 -4.79 -10.66
N LEU A 126 2.92 -5.82 -10.07
CA LEU A 126 2.70 -5.81 -8.63
C LEU A 126 4.07 -5.80 -7.93
N TRP A 127 4.22 -5.00 -6.89
CA TRP A 127 5.44 -4.93 -6.11
C TRP A 127 5.12 -5.09 -4.63
N ILE A 128 5.71 -6.11 -4.01
CA ILE A 128 5.49 -6.45 -2.61
C ILE A 128 6.81 -6.38 -1.88
N LEU A 129 6.85 -5.67 -0.75
CA LEU A 129 8.01 -5.53 0.12
C LEU A 129 7.68 -6.06 1.51
N LYS A 130 8.54 -6.93 2.03
CA LYS A 130 8.56 -7.27 3.45
C LYS A 130 9.67 -6.47 4.14
N LEU A 131 9.29 -5.77 5.19
CA LEU A 131 10.16 -4.93 5.99
C LEU A 131 10.32 -5.53 7.39
N THR A 132 11.51 -5.35 7.94
CA THR A 132 11.80 -5.53 9.37
C THR A 132 11.05 -4.49 10.21
N PRO A 133 10.96 -4.65 11.55
CA PRO A 133 10.39 -3.63 12.44
C PRO A 133 11.08 -2.25 12.35
N THR A 134 12.33 -2.19 11.88
CA THR A 134 13.14 -0.97 11.71
C THR A 134 13.08 -0.37 10.30
N GLY A 135 12.24 -0.94 9.42
CA GLY A 135 12.08 -0.49 8.04
C GLY A 135 13.23 -0.89 7.11
N ASP A 136 14.07 -1.85 7.49
CA ASP A 136 15.01 -2.45 6.54
C ASP A 136 14.29 -3.52 5.71
N ILE A 137 14.62 -3.64 4.43
CA ILE A 137 14.00 -4.64 3.53
C ILE A 137 14.49 -6.04 3.92
N GLU A 138 13.56 -6.94 4.23
CA GLU A 138 13.85 -8.38 4.39
C GLU A 138 13.84 -9.06 3.03
N TRP A 139 12.79 -8.81 2.24
CA TRP A 139 12.69 -9.23 0.85
C TRP A 139 11.76 -8.31 0.08
N GLN A 140 11.91 -8.31 -1.24
CA GLN A 140 11.01 -7.61 -2.16
C GLN A 140 10.95 -8.33 -3.50
N HIS A 141 9.76 -8.40 -4.08
CA HIS A 141 9.51 -9.12 -5.32
C HIS A 141 8.54 -8.36 -6.20
N THR A 142 8.70 -8.50 -7.52
CA THR A 142 7.68 -8.12 -8.48
C THR A 142 6.93 -9.33 -9.02
N TYR A 143 5.62 -9.16 -9.23
CA TYR A 143 4.75 -10.18 -9.81
C TYR A 143 3.97 -9.57 -10.97
N GLY A 144 4.26 -10.04 -12.17
CA GLY A 144 3.65 -9.48 -13.36
C GLY A 144 4.00 -10.23 -14.63
N GLY A 145 3.50 -9.72 -15.74
CA GLY A 145 3.78 -10.20 -17.08
C GLY A 145 4.22 -9.07 -18.00
N LYS A 146 3.85 -9.13 -19.28
CA LYS A 146 4.23 -8.08 -20.25
C LYS A 146 3.31 -6.85 -20.25
N GLY A 147 2.14 -6.97 -19.63
CA GLY A 147 1.13 -5.93 -19.56
C GLY A 147 1.27 -5.08 -18.30
N ARG A 148 0.15 -4.49 -17.87
CA ARG A 148 0.03 -3.81 -16.58
C ARG A 148 -0.70 -4.67 -15.58
N GLU A 149 -0.17 -4.71 -14.37
CA GLU A 149 -0.80 -5.20 -13.18
C GLU A 149 -1.28 -4.03 -12.30
N TYR A 150 -2.39 -4.26 -11.61
CA TYR A 150 -3.06 -3.29 -10.75
C TYR A 150 -3.22 -3.90 -9.36
N PHE A 151 -2.65 -3.26 -8.35
CA PHE A 151 -2.72 -3.72 -6.97
C PHE A 151 -4.04 -3.32 -6.30
N LEU A 152 -4.60 -4.18 -5.45
CA LEU A 152 -5.78 -3.85 -4.63
C LEU A 152 -5.54 -4.04 -3.14
N SER A 153 -5.00 -5.21 -2.74
CA SER A 153 -4.80 -5.51 -1.34
C SER A 153 -3.77 -6.62 -1.15
N ILE A 154 -3.18 -6.64 0.03
CA ILE A 154 -2.37 -7.74 0.54
C ILE A 154 -2.78 -8.01 1.98
N GLN A 155 -2.79 -9.28 2.39
CA GLN A 155 -2.97 -9.67 3.80
C GLN A 155 -2.07 -10.84 4.17
N GLU A 156 -1.50 -10.78 5.37
CA GLU A 156 -0.84 -11.93 5.98
C GLU A 156 -1.87 -13.03 6.30
N THR A 157 -1.45 -14.27 6.16
CA THR A 157 -2.27 -15.45 6.43
C THR A 157 -1.75 -16.24 7.62
N SER A 158 -2.60 -17.09 8.19
CA SER A 158 -2.27 -17.84 9.41
C SER A 158 -1.12 -18.86 9.27
N ASP A 159 -0.72 -19.20 8.04
CA ASP A 159 0.45 -20.03 7.76
C ASP A 159 1.75 -19.21 7.59
N GLY A 160 1.70 -17.90 7.82
CA GLY A 160 2.82 -16.96 7.68
C GLY A 160 3.08 -16.48 6.25
N GLY A 161 2.31 -16.96 5.27
CA GLY A 161 2.35 -16.44 3.90
C GLY A 161 1.45 -15.23 3.70
N TYR A 162 1.19 -14.86 2.45
CA TYR A 162 0.38 -13.68 2.10
C TYR A 162 -0.63 -13.98 1.00
N ILE A 163 -1.78 -13.31 1.01
CA ILE A 163 -2.71 -13.28 -0.12
C ILE A 163 -2.68 -11.89 -0.73
N VAL A 164 -2.49 -11.82 -2.04
CA VAL A 164 -2.48 -10.58 -2.82
C VAL A 164 -3.66 -10.59 -3.79
N GLY A 165 -4.40 -9.49 -3.87
CA GLY A 165 -5.46 -9.26 -4.83
C GLY A 165 -5.13 -8.11 -5.77
N GLY A 166 -5.55 -8.22 -7.03
CA GLY A 166 -5.32 -7.22 -8.05
C GLY A 166 -5.97 -7.56 -9.39
N TRP A 167 -5.54 -6.87 -10.45
CA TRP A 167 -5.93 -7.14 -11.83
C TRP A 167 -4.68 -7.27 -12.70
N SER A 168 -4.77 -8.00 -13.80
CA SER A 168 -3.67 -8.16 -14.76
C SER A 168 -4.17 -8.02 -16.19
N GLU A 169 -3.46 -7.22 -16.98
CA GLU A 169 -3.60 -7.14 -18.45
C GLU A 169 -2.67 -8.13 -19.18
N SER A 170 -1.83 -8.85 -18.44
CA SER A 170 -0.81 -9.73 -19.01
C SER A 170 -1.33 -11.09 -19.47
N PHE A 171 -2.45 -11.57 -18.91
CA PHE A 171 -2.96 -12.94 -19.12
C PHE A 171 -4.40 -12.92 -19.64
N GLY A 172 -4.62 -12.33 -20.82
CA GLY A 172 -5.93 -12.31 -21.48
C GLY A 172 -6.05 -11.21 -22.55
N ASN A 173 -7.22 -11.14 -23.20
CA ASN A 173 -7.56 -10.04 -24.12
C ASN A 173 -8.19 -8.83 -23.41
N ILE A 174 -8.45 -8.95 -22.11
CA ILE A 174 -9.03 -7.94 -21.21
C ILE A 174 -8.35 -8.06 -19.84
N SER A 175 -8.40 -7.01 -19.02
CA SER A 175 -7.91 -7.06 -17.63
C SER A 175 -8.68 -8.13 -16.84
N THR A 176 -7.98 -9.08 -16.23
CA THR A 176 -8.55 -10.18 -15.45
C THR A 176 -8.20 -10.05 -13.97
N LEU A 177 -9.06 -10.59 -13.10
CA LEU A 177 -8.79 -10.67 -11.66
C LEU A 177 -7.54 -11.53 -11.41
N LEU A 178 -6.61 -11.01 -10.63
CA LEU A 178 -5.39 -11.68 -10.20
C LEU A 178 -5.45 -11.90 -8.67
N ILE A 179 -5.29 -13.16 -8.24
CA ILE A 179 -5.14 -13.51 -6.84
C ILE A 179 -3.87 -14.37 -6.70
N LEU A 180 -2.96 -13.95 -5.83
CA LEU A 180 -1.72 -14.68 -5.53
C LEU A 180 -1.75 -15.16 -4.08
N LYS A 181 -1.32 -16.40 -3.87
CA LYS A 181 -0.94 -16.90 -2.55
C LYS A 181 0.59 -16.99 -2.54
N LEU A 182 1.21 -16.23 -1.65
CA LEU A 182 2.65 -16.17 -1.46
C LEU A 182 3.03 -16.97 -0.20
N SER A 183 4.23 -17.54 -0.22
CA SER A 183 4.91 -18.09 0.95
C SER A 183 5.41 -16.97 1.88
N PRO A 184 5.92 -17.29 3.07
CA PRO A 184 6.52 -16.29 3.97
C PRO A 184 7.69 -15.50 3.34
N ASP A 185 8.41 -16.13 2.41
CA ASP A 185 9.55 -15.55 1.68
C ASP A 185 9.12 -14.83 0.38
N GLY A 186 7.81 -14.74 0.14
CA GLY A 186 7.22 -14.13 -1.06
C GLY A 186 7.12 -15.07 -2.27
N ASP A 187 7.75 -16.25 -2.24
CA ASP A 187 7.66 -17.19 -3.36
C ASP A 187 6.22 -17.67 -3.62
N ILE A 188 5.88 -17.94 -4.88
CA ILE A 188 4.61 -18.55 -5.29
C ILE A 188 4.71 -20.08 -5.10
N PRO A 189 4.04 -20.70 -4.11
CA PRO A 189 4.24 -22.12 -3.79
C PRO A 189 3.71 -23.08 -4.86
N SER A 190 2.75 -22.64 -5.68
CA SER A 190 2.12 -23.45 -6.73
C SER A 190 1.53 -22.56 -7.83
N CYS A 191 1.80 -22.91 -9.09
CA CYS A 191 1.30 -22.23 -10.30
C CYS A 191 -0.18 -22.53 -10.63
N ALA A 192 -1.00 -22.84 -9.62
CA ALA A 192 -2.44 -22.99 -9.82
C ALA A 192 -3.07 -21.60 -9.92
N ILE A 193 -3.23 -21.07 -11.14
CA ILE A 193 -4.08 -19.91 -11.38
C ILE A 193 -5.48 -20.26 -10.83
N ILE A 194 -5.95 -19.48 -9.85
CA ILE A 194 -7.34 -19.56 -9.41
C ILE A 194 -8.17 -19.04 -10.59
N GLY A 195 -8.73 -19.97 -11.36
CA GLY A 195 -9.52 -19.68 -12.55
C GLY A 195 -10.78 -18.86 -12.26
N ASN A 196 -11.54 -18.57 -13.33
CA ASN A 196 -12.76 -17.76 -13.31
C ASN A 196 -13.65 -18.02 -12.06
N SER A 197 -13.95 -16.94 -11.33
CA SER A 197 -14.86 -16.99 -10.18
C SER A 197 -16.28 -17.37 -10.62
N ASN A 198 -16.91 -18.27 -9.87
CA ASN A 198 -18.34 -18.59 -9.99
C ASN A 198 -19.21 -17.82 -8.98
N ALA A 199 -18.69 -16.74 -8.37
CA ALA A 199 -19.40 -15.94 -7.38
C ALA A 199 -20.63 -15.24 -7.98
N SER A 200 -21.77 -15.35 -7.29
CA SER A 200 -23.01 -14.66 -7.64
C SER A 200 -23.11 -13.30 -6.92
N ILE A 201 -23.56 -12.26 -7.63
CA ILE A 201 -23.80 -10.92 -7.07
C ILE A 201 -24.99 -10.98 -6.12
N SER A 202 -24.82 -10.49 -4.89
CA SER A 202 -25.91 -10.23 -3.96
C SER A 202 -26.09 -8.72 -3.83
N ASP A 203 -27.28 -8.21 -4.11
CA ASP A 203 -27.61 -6.77 -4.05
C ASP A 203 -27.65 -6.31 -2.57
N THR A 204 -26.92 -5.23 -2.26
CA THR A 204 -26.74 -4.71 -0.89
C THR A 204 -27.30 -3.30 -0.70
N SER A 205 -28.32 -2.87 -1.43
CA SER A 205 -28.89 -1.51 -1.36
C SER A 205 -28.81 -0.83 0.03
N ILE A 206 -28.09 0.30 0.12
CA ILE A 206 -27.94 1.15 1.31
C ILE A 206 -28.67 2.48 1.07
N THR A 207 -29.44 2.95 2.05
CA THR A 207 -30.01 4.31 2.09
C THR A 207 -29.09 5.24 2.91
N PRO A 208 -28.50 6.30 2.33
CA PRO A 208 -27.65 7.22 3.07
C PRO A 208 -28.48 8.12 4.00
N LEU A 209 -27.94 8.41 5.20
CA LEU A 209 -28.48 9.35 6.15
C LEU A 209 -27.59 10.60 6.15
N ASP A 210 -28.16 11.78 5.88
CA ASP A 210 -27.42 13.05 5.87
C ASP A 210 -27.01 13.46 7.29
N THR A 211 -25.75 13.88 7.46
CA THR A 211 -25.25 14.51 8.70
C THR A 211 -24.75 15.91 8.37
N ASN A 212 -25.36 16.93 8.98
CA ASN A 212 -24.94 18.33 8.88
C ASN A 212 -23.94 18.62 10.00
N GLU A 213 -22.68 18.87 9.66
CA GLU A 213 -21.63 19.24 10.62
C GLU A 213 -21.13 20.68 10.39
N VAL A 214 -20.73 21.36 11.47
CA VAL A 214 -20.14 22.71 11.45
C VAL A 214 -18.61 22.58 11.53
N PRO A 215 -17.84 23.14 10.58
CA PRO A 215 -16.37 22.99 10.57
C PRO A 215 -15.70 23.64 11.78
N VAL A 216 -14.70 22.96 12.34
CA VAL A 216 -13.79 23.49 13.37
C VAL A 216 -12.37 23.50 12.81
N GLU A 217 -11.69 24.65 12.86
CA GLU A 217 -10.32 24.85 12.39
C GLU A 217 -9.29 24.24 13.37
N PRO A 218 -8.35 23.38 12.91
CA PRO A 218 -7.38 22.70 13.79
C PRO A 218 -6.10 23.53 14.08
N ASN A 219 -5.68 23.59 15.36
CA ASN A 219 -4.41 24.19 15.83
C ASN A 219 -3.24 23.19 15.87
N ALA A 220 -3.02 22.40 14.81
CA ALA A 220 -2.02 21.31 14.81
C ALA A 220 -0.55 21.78 14.73
N ILE A 221 0.36 20.93 15.21
CA ILE A 221 1.82 21.17 15.21
C ILE A 221 2.45 20.53 13.96
N THR A 222 3.36 21.26 13.30
CA THR A 222 4.10 20.78 12.13
C THR A 222 5.37 20.02 12.51
N MET A 223 5.59 18.87 11.87
CA MET A 223 6.78 18.05 12.01
C MET A 223 7.55 18.04 10.68
N SER A 224 8.77 18.55 10.68
CA SER A 224 9.67 18.49 9.52
C SER A 224 10.31 17.12 9.40
N THR A 225 10.34 16.58 8.19
CA THR A 225 10.85 15.25 7.86
C THR A 225 12.22 15.39 7.17
N SER A 226 13.21 14.61 7.59
CA SER A 226 14.49 14.44 6.88
C SER A 226 14.62 12.99 6.45
N ILE A 227 14.67 12.71 5.16
CA ILE A 227 14.56 11.35 4.62
C ILE A 227 15.91 10.93 4.02
N GLN A 228 16.21 9.64 4.13
CA GLN A 228 17.29 9.00 3.38
C GLN A 228 16.64 8.02 2.40
N PRO A 229 16.85 8.17 1.09
CA PRO A 229 16.27 7.25 0.10
C PRO A 229 16.88 5.86 0.27
N TYR A 230 16.03 4.84 0.11
CA TYR A 230 16.46 3.45 0.10
C TYR A 230 16.16 2.84 -1.26
N GLU A 231 17.21 2.75 -2.09
CA GLU A 231 17.11 2.17 -3.43
C GLU A 231 16.69 0.69 -3.34
N SER A 232 15.65 0.32 -4.09
CA SER A 232 15.22 -1.07 -4.22
C SER A 232 15.87 -1.77 -5.43
N ASP A 233 16.19 -3.04 -5.26
CA ASP A 233 16.76 -3.95 -6.25
C ASP A 233 15.87 -5.20 -6.47
N ALA A 234 14.56 -4.98 -6.60
CA ALA A 234 13.55 -6.04 -6.57
C ALA A 234 13.83 -7.23 -7.50
N VAL A 235 13.62 -8.44 -6.98
CA VAL A 235 13.76 -9.68 -7.75
C VAL A 235 12.49 -9.92 -8.58
N VAL A 236 12.65 -10.16 -9.88
CA VAL A 236 11.54 -10.33 -10.82
C VAL A 236 11.02 -11.76 -10.80
N HIS A 237 9.75 -11.96 -10.41
CA HIS A 237 9.05 -13.23 -10.52
C HIS A 237 8.00 -13.16 -11.63
N ASN A 238 8.26 -13.88 -12.73
CA ASN A 238 7.25 -14.07 -13.76
C ASN A 238 6.11 -14.95 -13.24
N LEU A 239 4.87 -14.55 -13.51
CA LEU A 239 3.72 -15.42 -13.31
C LEU A 239 3.79 -16.58 -14.33
N CYS A 240 4.23 -17.74 -13.86
CA CYS A 240 4.17 -19.09 -14.47
C CYS A 240 4.28 -19.17 -16.02
N PRO A 241 5.35 -19.74 -16.59
CA PRO A 241 5.48 -19.88 -18.04
C PRO A 241 4.65 -21.05 -18.62
N GLY A 242 3.61 -20.79 -19.42
CA GLY A 242 2.97 -21.80 -20.28
C GLY A 242 1.56 -21.48 -20.80
N PRO A 243 1.08 -22.18 -21.86
CA PRO A 243 -0.30 -22.06 -22.34
C PRO A 243 -1.25 -22.84 -21.42
N HIS A 244 -1.91 -22.16 -20.49
CA HIS A 244 -2.92 -22.77 -19.63
C HIS A 244 -4.16 -23.14 -20.46
N THR A 245 -4.32 -24.42 -20.79
CA THR A 245 -5.49 -24.93 -21.50
C THR A 245 -6.53 -25.37 -20.47
N LEU A 246 -7.68 -24.70 -20.45
CA LEU A 246 -8.84 -25.09 -19.65
C LEU A 246 -9.42 -26.41 -20.18
N ILE A 247 -9.39 -27.47 -19.38
CA ILE A 247 -10.26 -28.64 -19.61
C ILE A 247 -11.50 -28.44 -18.75
N LEU A 248 -12.60 -28.07 -19.40
CA LEU A 248 -13.93 -28.10 -18.79
C LEU A 248 -14.38 -29.57 -18.74
N SER A 249 -14.42 -30.17 -17.56
CA SER A 249 -15.27 -31.34 -17.33
C SER A 249 -16.64 -30.87 -16.90
N ALA A 250 -17.67 -31.32 -17.61
CA ALA A 250 -19.09 -31.06 -17.36
C ALA A 250 -19.57 -31.54 -15.99
#